data_AF-A0A444IU32-F1
#
_entry.id   AF-A0A444IU32-F1
#
_cell.length_a   1.000
_cell.length_b   1.000
_cell.length_c   1.000
_cell.angle_alpha   90.00
_cell.angle_beta   90.00
_cell.angle_gamma   90.00
#
_symmetry.space_group_name_H-M   'P 1'
#
loop_
_entity.id
_entity.type
_entity.pdbx_description
1 polymer ?
#
loop_
_entity_poly.entity_id
_entity_poly.type
_entity_poly.pdbx_seq_one_letter_code
_entity_poly.pdbx_strand_id
1 'polypeptide(L)'
;MRRINLARELGLEEIREIRQGTDTELEVFVHGALCISYSGRCMLSNYLTGRDANQGSCAHPCRYSYALVEEKRPGVYFPVKEDERGTYIFNSRDLCLLGRLPELVAVGVDTIKIEGRMKSMGYVGATVRIYRAALDFIQEKIDRGVEITQITLPDPFRNEMNKIGTRGQTENFFHESPSSDAMLYDTIRINQRYSPVGIVRASTPLLIEARNVLTRGDSIEYLGRELKPITCTVVTMTTVDGEPKERANPGNRIILTTSPALEAPEINAVLRKRLDPKIP
;
A
#
# COMPACT_ATOMS: atom_id res chain seq x y z
N MET A 1 14.42 27.66 2.82
CA MET A 1 13.50 26.53 3.04
C MET A 1 13.29 25.87 1.68
N ARG A 2 13.54 24.54 1.53
CA ARG A 2 13.52 23.87 0.21
C ARG A 2 12.18 23.21 -0.11
N ARG A 3 11.47 22.73 0.91
CA ARG A 3 10.24 21.94 0.77
C ARG A 3 9.35 22.13 1.99
N ILE A 4 8.04 22.11 1.76
CA ILE A 4 6.99 22.10 2.79
C ILE A 4 6.34 20.73 2.80
N ASN A 5 6.35 20.05 3.95
CA ASN A 5 5.62 18.80 4.15
C ASN A 5 4.20 19.14 4.61
N LEU A 6 3.22 18.91 3.76
CA LEU A 6 1.83 19.26 4.04
C LEU A 6 1.20 18.25 5.01
N ALA A 7 0.35 18.77 5.89
CA ALA A 7 -0.37 17.93 6.85
C ALA A 7 -1.31 16.96 6.11
N ARG A 8 -1.58 15.79 6.71
CA ARG A 8 -2.33 14.69 6.05
C ARG A 8 -3.84 14.94 6.00
N GLU A 9 -4.28 15.93 6.76
CA GLU A 9 -5.65 16.40 6.92
C GLU A 9 -6.04 17.54 5.97
N LEU A 10 -5.09 18.08 5.18
CA LEU A 10 -5.39 19.15 4.23
C LEU A 10 -6.18 18.64 3.03
N GLY A 11 -7.28 19.33 2.72
CA GLY A 11 -8.08 19.13 1.52
C GLY A 11 -7.45 19.77 0.28
N LEU A 12 -8.00 19.45 -0.89
CA LEU A 12 -7.50 19.94 -2.18
C LEU A 12 -7.49 21.48 -2.27
N GLU A 13 -8.56 22.14 -1.80
CA GLU A 13 -8.66 23.60 -1.83
C GLU A 13 -7.62 24.28 -0.94
N GLU A 14 -7.36 23.73 0.25
CA GLU A 14 -6.33 24.25 1.16
C GLU A 14 -4.92 24.06 0.57
N ILE A 15 -4.65 22.91 -0.08
CA ILE A 15 -3.39 22.68 -0.79
C ILE A 15 -3.22 23.70 -1.92
N ARG A 16 -4.29 24.00 -2.65
CA ARG A 16 -4.28 25.01 -3.73
C ARG A 16 -4.02 26.41 -3.20
N GLU A 17 -4.64 26.79 -2.09
CA GLU A 17 -4.39 28.08 -1.43
C GLU A 17 -2.92 28.20 -0.99
N ILE A 18 -2.36 27.16 -0.37
CA ILE A 18 -0.95 27.13 0.03
C ILE A 18 -0.03 27.27 -1.18
N ARG A 19 -0.30 26.55 -2.28
CA ARG A 19 0.47 26.68 -3.53
C ARG A 19 0.46 28.11 -4.06
N GLN A 20 -0.67 28.81 -4.02
CA GLN A 20 -0.76 30.21 -4.48
C GLN A 20 0.09 31.15 -3.63
N GLY A 21 0.33 30.82 -2.36
CA GLY A 21 1.13 31.62 -1.43
C GLY A 21 2.63 31.36 -1.47
N THR A 22 3.13 30.37 -2.22
CA THR A 22 4.57 30.06 -2.24
C THR A 22 5.02 29.37 -3.52
N ASP A 23 6.29 29.56 -3.91
CA ASP A 23 6.98 28.78 -4.94
C ASP A 23 7.80 27.60 -4.38
N THR A 24 7.79 27.39 -3.06
CA THR A 24 8.51 26.29 -2.40
C THR A 24 7.95 24.92 -2.82
N GLU A 25 8.79 23.87 -2.89
CA GLU A 25 8.31 22.52 -3.20
C GLU A 25 7.26 22.06 -2.18
N LEU A 26 6.14 21.51 -2.65
CA LEU A 26 5.10 20.90 -1.82
C LEU A 26 5.20 19.37 -1.82
N GLU A 27 5.20 18.78 -0.63
CA GLU A 27 5.13 17.32 -0.45
C GLU A 27 3.81 16.92 0.21
N VAL A 28 3.05 16.04 -0.45
CA VAL A 28 1.74 15.55 0.01
C VAL A 28 1.77 14.05 0.28
N PHE A 29 1.14 13.65 1.38
CA PHE A 29 0.94 12.25 1.72
C PHE A 29 -0.25 11.67 0.95
N VAL A 30 -0.03 10.63 0.15
CA VAL A 30 -1.05 10.12 -0.79
C VAL A 30 -1.51 8.69 -0.54
N HIS A 31 -0.76 7.91 0.25
CA HIS A 31 -1.09 6.50 0.45
C HIS A 31 -0.63 5.93 1.80
N GLY A 32 -1.48 5.09 2.38
CA GLY A 32 -1.14 4.20 3.50
C GLY A 32 -1.76 4.63 4.82
N ALA A 33 -1.16 4.21 5.94
CA ALA A 33 -1.79 4.37 7.25
C ALA A 33 -1.97 5.86 7.63
N LEU A 34 -3.23 6.28 7.76
CA LEU A 34 -3.60 7.56 8.34
C LEU A 34 -3.41 7.54 9.86
N CYS A 35 -2.91 8.66 10.37
CA CYS A 35 -2.86 8.91 11.79
C CYS A 35 -4.25 9.36 12.24
N ILE A 36 -4.68 8.91 13.41
CA ILE A 36 -5.93 9.36 14.04
C ILE A 36 -5.72 10.70 14.77
N SER A 37 -4.48 11.02 15.09
CA SER A 37 -4.12 12.25 15.80
C SER A 37 -3.91 13.36 14.79
N TYR A 38 -4.67 14.44 14.96
CA TYR A 38 -4.51 15.67 14.21
C TYR A 38 -3.10 16.23 14.39
N SER A 39 -2.46 16.63 13.30
CA SER A 39 -1.08 17.14 13.27
C SER A 39 -0.04 16.21 13.94
N GLY A 40 -0.27 14.90 13.91
CA GLY A 40 0.73 13.90 14.30
C GLY A 40 1.00 13.74 15.80
N ARG A 41 0.35 14.52 16.67
CA ARG A 41 0.54 14.49 18.13
C ARG A 41 -0.11 13.25 18.76
N CYS A 42 0.55 12.10 18.65
CA CYS A 42 0.04 10.84 19.15
C CYS A 42 0.83 10.35 20.37
N MET A 43 0.20 10.38 21.56
CA MET A 43 0.79 9.84 22.79
C MET A 43 0.52 8.35 23.00
N LEU A 44 -0.44 7.78 22.25
CA LEU A 44 -0.91 6.41 22.44
C LEU A 44 0.20 5.37 22.22
N SER A 45 1.01 5.56 21.18
CA SER A 45 2.12 4.65 20.85
C SER A 45 3.19 4.64 21.93
N ASN A 46 3.56 5.82 22.44
CA ASN A 46 4.57 5.92 23.49
C ASN A 46 4.06 5.28 24.78
N TYR A 47 2.83 5.60 25.18
CA TYR A 47 2.24 5.09 26.41
C TYR A 47 2.07 3.57 26.41
N LEU A 48 1.58 2.98 25.32
CA LEU A 48 1.27 1.54 25.27
C LEU A 48 2.47 0.66 24.91
N THR A 49 3.45 1.19 24.16
CA THR A 49 4.53 0.35 23.59
C THR A 49 5.93 0.88 23.86
N GLY A 50 6.07 2.05 24.50
CA GLY A 50 7.36 2.74 24.66
C GLY A 50 7.93 3.31 23.35
N ARG A 51 7.18 3.24 22.24
CA ARG A 51 7.64 3.74 20.94
C ARG A 51 6.98 5.07 20.59
N ASP A 52 7.77 6.14 20.50
CA ASP A 52 7.27 7.48 20.23
C ASP A 52 6.89 7.68 18.75
N ALA A 53 5.60 7.94 18.51
CA ALA A 53 5.07 8.23 17.18
C ALA A 53 5.56 9.57 16.61
N ASN A 54 5.81 10.57 17.48
CA ASN A 54 6.30 11.89 17.09
C ASN A 54 7.77 11.84 16.63
N GLN A 55 8.52 10.82 17.07
CA GLN A 55 9.88 10.49 16.60
C GLN A 55 9.87 9.49 15.44
N GLY A 56 8.71 9.25 14.82
CA GLY A 56 8.58 8.36 13.67
C GLY A 56 8.55 6.87 14.01
N SER A 57 8.53 6.47 15.29
CA SER A 57 8.50 5.07 15.73
C SER A 57 7.10 4.55 16.07
N CYS A 58 6.05 5.05 15.41
CA CYS A 58 4.67 4.64 15.72
C CYS A 58 4.50 3.11 15.58
N ALA A 59 3.90 2.48 16.60
CA ALA A 59 3.57 1.05 16.62
C ALA A 59 2.17 0.75 16.07
N HIS A 60 1.43 1.78 15.65
CA HIS A 60 0.03 1.74 15.22
C HIS A 60 -0.94 1.15 16.26
N PRO A 61 -0.87 1.51 17.56
CA PRO A 61 -1.80 0.97 18.56
C PRO A 61 -3.26 1.31 18.26
N CYS A 62 -3.55 2.46 17.66
CA CYS A 62 -4.90 2.79 17.20
C CYS A 62 -5.51 1.74 16.27
N ARG A 63 -4.69 0.90 15.63
CA ARG A 63 -5.12 -0.16 14.71
C ARG A 63 -5.16 -1.56 15.36
N TYR A 64 -4.89 -1.67 16.65
CA TYR A 64 -4.98 -2.94 17.39
C TYR A 64 -6.43 -3.35 17.63
N SER A 65 -6.63 -4.60 18.06
CA SER A 65 -7.93 -5.09 18.49
C SER A 65 -8.11 -4.82 19.97
N TYR A 66 -9.24 -4.23 20.32
CA TYR A 66 -9.59 -3.92 21.69
C TYR A 66 -10.97 -4.45 22.01
N ALA A 67 -11.14 -4.87 23.25
CA ALA A 67 -12.41 -5.31 23.79
C ALA A 67 -12.51 -4.85 25.24
N LEU A 68 -13.73 -4.58 25.68
CA LEU A 68 -14.03 -4.27 27.07
C LEU A 68 -14.24 -5.57 27.84
N VAL A 69 -13.63 -5.67 29.02
CA VAL A 69 -13.85 -6.80 29.94
C VAL A 69 -14.54 -6.26 31.17
N GLU A 70 -15.67 -6.86 31.54
CA GLU A 70 -16.35 -6.55 32.78
C GLU A 70 -15.58 -7.17 33.96
N GLU A 71 -15.31 -6.39 35.00
CA GLU A 71 -14.54 -6.83 36.18
C GLU A 71 -15.13 -8.08 36.84
N LYS A 72 -16.46 -8.17 36.91
CA LYS A 72 -17.17 -9.31 37.53
C LYS A 72 -17.34 -10.51 36.61
N ARG A 73 -16.98 -10.39 35.33
CA ARG A 73 -17.04 -11.48 34.34
C ARG A 73 -15.71 -11.58 33.60
N PRO A 74 -14.62 -11.92 34.31
CA PRO A 74 -13.30 -12.06 33.69
C PRO A 74 -13.36 -13.14 32.60
N GLY A 75 -12.76 -12.83 31.44
CA GLY A 75 -12.77 -13.72 30.27
C GLY A 75 -13.96 -13.53 29.31
N VAL A 76 -14.96 -12.71 29.69
CA VAL A 76 -16.03 -12.29 28.77
C VAL A 76 -15.67 -10.95 28.15
N TYR A 77 -15.39 -10.98 26.84
CA TYR A 77 -15.00 -9.81 26.06
C TYR A 77 -16.20 -9.22 25.33
N PHE A 78 -16.49 -7.95 25.60
CA PHE A 78 -17.53 -7.18 24.92
C PHE A 78 -16.87 -6.31 23.83
N PRO A 79 -17.35 -6.37 22.57
CA PRO A 79 -16.84 -5.49 21.53
C PRO A 79 -17.16 -4.04 21.87
N VAL A 80 -16.18 -3.17 21.69
CA VAL A 80 -16.35 -1.73 21.83
C VAL A 80 -17.05 -1.21 20.58
N LYS A 81 -18.29 -0.72 20.72
CA LYS A 81 -19.07 -0.14 19.61
C LYS A 81 -19.18 1.37 19.76
N GLU A 82 -19.18 2.07 18.64
CA GLU A 82 -19.28 3.52 18.57
C GLU A 82 -20.72 3.96 18.25
N ASP A 83 -21.14 5.10 18.79
CA ASP A 83 -22.38 5.80 18.46
C ASP A 83 -22.14 7.33 18.37
N GLU A 84 -23.20 8.12 18.16
CA GLU A 84 -23.13 9.59 18.01
C GLU A 84 -22.54 10.34 19.22
N ARG A 85 -22.39 9.68 20.36
CA ARG A 85 -21.84 10.24 21.62
C ARG A 85 -20.57 9.54 22.08
N GLY A 86 -20.16 8.47 21.41
CA GLY A 86 -18.80 7.96 21.33
C GLY A 86 -18.54 6.59 21.96
N THR A 87 -17.72 5.77 21.30
CA THR A 87 -16.64 5.01 21.96
C THR A 87 -15.52 4.80 20.95
N TYR A 88 -14.30 5.21 21.30
CA TYR A 88 -13.24 5.36 20.32
C TYR A 88 -12.00 4.55 20.61
N ILE A 89 -11.81 3.49 19.82
CA ILE A 89 -10.48 3.07 19.40
C ILE A 89 -10.47 3.03 17.88
N PHE A 90 -9.86 4.07 17.32
CA PHE A 90 -9.99 4.48 15.92
C PHE A 90 -9.26 3.56 14.94
N ASN A 91 -10.02 2.74 14.24
CA ASN A 91 -9.52 1.87 13.17
C ASN A 91 -9.70 2.52 11.79
N SER A 92 -8.93 3.56 11.48
CA SER A 92 -9.06 4.22 10.18
C SER A 92 -8.68 3.30 9.02
N ARG A 93 -9.40 3.43 7.90
CA ARG A 93 -8.97 2.91 6.60
C ARG A 93 -7.64 3.56 6.18
N ASP A 94 -6.97 2.98 5.19
CA ASP A 94 -5.73 3.54 4.65
C ASP A 94 -6.07 4.66 3.65
N LEU A 95 -5.28 5.74 3.63
CA LEU A 95 -5.38 6.77 2.60
C LEU A 95 -5.06 6.16 1.24
N CYS A 96 -5.82 6.54 0.22
CA CYS A 96 -5.49 6.23 -1.16
C CYS A 96 -5.95 7.35 -2.11
N LEU A 97 -5.04 8.26 -2.44
CA LEU A 97 -5.28 9.35 -3.39
C LEU A 97 -4.85 8.98 -4.83
N LEU A 98 -4.81 7.69 -5.17
CA LEU A 98 -4.37 7.24 -6.49
C LEU A 98 -5.23 7.85 -7.60
N GLY A 99 -6.56 7.81 -7.45
CA GLY A 99 -7.50 8.41 -8.40
C GLY A 99 -7.43 9.93 -8.47
N ARG A 100 -6.87 10.57 -7.44
CA ARG A 100 -6.73 12.04 -7.29
C ARG A 100 -5.38 12.56 -7.74
N LEU A 101 -4.49 11.71 -8.25
CA LEU A 101 -3.18 12.15 -8.75
C LEU A 101 -3.28 13.23 -9.83
N PRO A 102 -4.21 13.19 -10.81
CA PRO A 102 -4.35 14.28 -11.78
C PRO A 102 -4.61 15.63 -11.12
N GLU A 103 -5.42 15.66 -10.07
CA GLU A 103 -5.76 16.89 -9.33
C GLU A 103 -4.57 17.44 -8.53
N LEU A 104 -3.81 16.55 -7.88
CA LEU A 104 -2.57 16.92 -7.19
C LEU A 104 -1.51 17.47 -8.16
N VAL A 105 -1.38 16.86 -9.34
CA VAL A 105 -0.48 17.35 -10.39
C VAL A 105 -0.96 18.70 -10.92
N ALA A 106 -2.26 18.87 -11.16
CA ALA A 106 -2.84 20.13 -11.61
C ALA A 106 -2.63 21.28 -10.62
N VAL A 107 -2.68 20.99 -9.31
CA VAL A 107 -2.39 21.97 -8.26
C VAL A 107 -0.89 22.28 -8.14
N GLY A 108 0.00 21.52 -8.76
CA GLY A 108 1.44 21.78 -8.69
C GLY A 108 2.09 21.24 -7.41
N VAL A 109 1.67 20.05 -6.98
CA VAL A 109 2.37 19.29 -5.94
C VAL A 109 3.63 18.64 -6.52
N ASP A 110 4.77 18.92 -5.90
CA ASP A 110 6.10 18.52 -6.40
C ASP A 110 6.52 17.12 -5.98
N THR A 111 6.06 16.65 -4.81
CA THR A 111 6.42 15.34 -4.28
C THR A 111 5.23 14.65 -3.62
N ILE A 112 5.10 13.35 -3.87
CA ILE A 112 4.13 12.49 -3.18
C ILE A 112 4.83 11.54 -2.21
N LYS A 113 4.16 11.25 -1.09
CA LYS A 113 4.69 10.40 -0.01
C LYS A 113 3.77 9.22 0.27
N ILE A 114 4.38 8.04 0.43
CA ILE A 114 3.71 6.77 0.72
C ILE A 114 4.18 6.27 2.09
N GLU A 115 3.24 5.84 2.95
CA GLU A 115 3.57 5.21 4.24
C GLU A 115 3.96 3.75 4.06
N GLY A 116 5.27 3.50 4.10
CA GLY A 116 5.85 2.16 4.06
C GLY A 116 6.23 1.59 5.44
N ARG A 117 6.17 2.35 6.53
CA ARG A 117 6.61 1.85 7.84
C ARG A 117 5.74 0.69 8.30
N MET A 118 6.39 -0.34 8.83
CA MET A 118 5.73 -1.58 9.26
C MET A 118 4.94 -2.29 8.14
N LYS A 119 5.17 -1.96 6.88
CA LYS A 119 4.61 -2.65 5.71
C LYS A 119 5.65 -3.60 5.11
N SER A 120 5.20 -4.64 4.42
CA SER A 120 6.10 -5.59 3.77
C SER A 120 6.76 -4.96 2.53
N MET A 121 7.91 -5.49 2.11
CA MET A 121 8.53 -5.06 0.85
C MET A 121 7.60 -5.25 -0.36
N GLY A 122 6.77 -6.30 -0.35
CA GLY A 122 5.79 -6.52 -1.42
C GLY A 122 4.69 -5.45 -1.46
N TYR A 123 4.25 -4.97 -0.29
CA TYR A 123 3.33 -3.83 -0.21
C TYR A 123 4.00 -2.58 -0.80
N VAL A 124 5.16 -2.19 -0.27
CA VAL A 124 5.84 -0.95 -0.68
C VAL A 124 6.20 -1.00 -2.16
N GLY A 125 6.77 -2.11 -2.63
CA GLY A 125 7.16 -2.29 -4.02
C GLY A 125 5.97 -2.24 -4.98
N ALA A 126 4.85 -2.89 -4.65
CA ALA A 126 3.65 -2.85 -5.49
C ALA A 126 3.02 -1.44 -5.49
N THR A 127 2.85 -0.82 -4.33
CA THR A 127 2.28 0.54 -4.23
C THR A 127 3.12 1.54 -5.02
N VAL A 128 4.45 1.55 -4.83
CA VAL A 128 5.35 2.47 -5.56
C VAL A 128 5.27 2.26 -7.07
N ARG A 129 5.23 1.00 -7.54
CA ARG A 129 5.08 0.69 -8.97
C ARG A 129 3.78 1.24 -9.54
N ILE A 130 2.67 1.09 -8.81
CA ILE A 130 1.36 1.59 -9.25
C ILE A 130 1.36 3.11 -9.35
N TYR A 131 1.85 3.81 -8.32
CA TYR A 131 1.92 5.28 -8.34
C TYR A 131 2.88 5.80 -9.41
N ARG A 132 4.03 5.14 -9.64
CA ARG A 132 4.96 5.51 -10.70
C ARG A 132 4.31 5.38 -12.09
N ALA A 133 3.71 4.24 -12.37
CA ALA A 133 3.01 4.02 -13.63
C ALA A 133 1.83 5.00 -13.83
N ALA A 134 1.15 5.40 -12.76
CA ALA A 134 0.06 6.37 -12.83
C ALA A 134 0.58 7.76 -13.20
N LEU A 135 1.71 8.18 -12.60
CA LEU A 135 2.38 9.43 -12.95
C LEU A 135 2.91 9.39 -14.39
N ASP A 136 3.49 8.27 -14.84
CA ASP A 136 3.96 8.10 -16.22
C ASP A 136 2.80 8.20 -17.22
N PHE A 137 1.65 7.57 -16.90
CA PHE A 137 0.43 7.67 -17.70
C PHE A 137 -0.10 9.11 -17.76
N ILE A 138 -0.12 9.82 -16.64
CA ILE A 138 -0.54 11.23 -16.59
C ILE A 138 0.38 12.08 -17.50
N GLN A 139 1.70 11.91 -17.38
CA GLN A 139 2.66 12.63 -18.21
C GLN A 139 2.48 12.33 -19.70
N GLU A 140 2.34 11.06 -20.09
CA GLU A 140 2.10 10.66 -21.48
C GLU A 140 0.85 11.34 -22.07
N LYS A 141 -0.21 11.51 -21.27
CA LYS A 141 -1.44 12.20 -21.68
C LYS A 141 -1.21 13.70 -21.85
N ILE A 142 -0.51 14.34 -20.92
CA ILE A 142 -0.12 15.76 -21.03
C ILE A 142 0.70 15.99 -22.29
N ASP A 143 1.70 15.15 -22.56
CA ASP A 143 2.59 15.26 -23.73
C ASP A 143 1.83 15.12 -25.05
N ARG A 144 0.65 14.46 -25.03
CA ARG A 144 -0.27 14.34 -26.16
C ARG A 144 -1.29 15.48 -26.26
N GLY A 145 -1.18 16.50 -25.42
CA GLY A 145 -2.06 17.67 -25.40
C GLY A 145 -3.40 17.43 -24.71
N VAL A 146 -3.52 16.42 -23.84
CA VAL A 146 -4.72 16.24 -23.02
C VAL A 146 -4.63 17.16 -21.81
N GLU A 147 -5.65 17.97 -21.59
CA GLU A 147 -5.77 18.83 -20.41
C GLU A 147 -5.76 17.99 -19.12
N ILE A 148 -4.95 18.37 -18.13
CA ILE A 148 -4.75 17.60 -16.89
C ILE A 148 -6.06 17.33 -16.15
N THR A 149 -7.00 18.28 -16.19
CA THR A 149 -8.33 18.19 -15.56
C THR A 149 -9.23 17.15 -16.21
N GLN A 150 -8.90 16.69 -17.42
CA GLN A 150 -9.64 15.65 -18.15
C GLN A 150 -9.01 14.26 -18.01
N ILE A 151 -7.83 14.16 -17.40
CA ILE A 151 -7.14 12.88 -17.24
C ILE A 151 -7.79 12.09 -16.11
N THR A 152 -8.30 10.90 -16.43
CA THR A 152 -8.77 9.91 -15.45
C THR A 152 -7.95 8.65 -15.58
N LEU A 153 -7.51 8.09 -14.45
CA LEU A 153 -6.78 6.82 -14.46
C LEU A 153 -7.72 5.66 -14.85
N PRO A 154 -7.31 4.78 -15.76
CA PRO A 154 -8.11 3.63 -16.15
C PRO A 154 -8.20 2.58 -15.03
N ASP A 155 -9.23 1.72 -15.09
CA ASP A 155 -9.51 0.69 -14.08
C ASP A 155 -8.33 -0.22 -13.68
N PRO A 156 -7.38 -0.59 -14.55
CA PRO A 156 -6.24 -1.43 -14.16
C PRO A 156 -5.46 -0.88 -12.97
N PHE A 157 -5.31 0.45 -12.83
CA PHE A 157 -4.62 1.05 -11.68
C PHE A 157 -5.32 0.73 -10.35
N ARG A 158 -6.65 0.92 -10.31
CA ARG A 158 -7.47 0.62 -9.13
C ARG A 158 -7.52 -0.88 -8.86
N ASN A 159 -7.65 -1.70 -9.90
CA ASN A 159 -7.67 -3.15 -9.79
C ASN A 159 -6.36 -3.68 -9.19
N GLU A 160 -5.23 -3.16 -9.63
CA GLU A 160 -3.91 -3.51 -9.08
C GLU A 160 -3.74 -3.03 -7.64
N MET A 161 -4.22 -1.83 -7.33
CA MET A 161 -4.18 -1.31 -5.96
C MET A 161 -5.01 -2.17 -4.99
N ASN A 162 -6.16 -2.68 -5.44
CA ASN A 162 -7.02 -3.57 -4.65
C ASN A 162 -6.43 -4.96 -4.39
N LYS A 163 -5.36 -5.36 -5.11
CA LYS A 163 -4.63 -6.61 -4.84
C LYS A 163 -3.63 -6.45 -3.68
N ILE A 164 -3.31 -5.21 -3.29
CA ILE A 164 -2.43 -4.92 -2.17
C ILE A 164 -3.23 -5.05 -0.86
N GLY A 165 -2.68 -5.75 0.12
CA GLY A 165 -3.32 -5.89 1.43
C GLY A 165 -3.44 -4.54 2.16
N THR A 166 -4.66 -4.06 2.35
CA THR A 166 -4.98 -2.82 3.08
C THR A 166 -6.09 -3.05 4.13
N ARG A 167 -6.41 -2.00 4.89
CA ARG A 167 -7.55 -1.94 5.81
C ARG A 167 -8.75 -1.25 5.17
N GLY A 168 -8.94 -1.43 3.86
CA GLY A 168 -9.82 -0.56 3.08
C GLY A 168 -9.14 0.76 2.75
N GLN A 169 -9.77 1.49 1.84
CA GLN A 169 -9.27 2.74 1.30
C GLN A 169 -10.26 3.87 1.63
N THR A 170 -9.72 5.07 1.85
CA THR A 170 -10.46 6.32 1.99
C THR A 170 -9.65 7.45 1.35
N GLU A 171 -10.33 8.50 0.88
CA GLU A 171 -9.72 9.75 0.45
C GLU A 171 -9.59 10.75 1.62
N ASN A 172 -10.19 10.44 2.77
CA ASN A 172 -10.16 11.26 3.98
C ASN A 172 -10.64 12.70 3.69
N PHE A 173 -9.96 13.72 4.21
CA PHE A 173 -10.30 15.14 4.06
C PHE A 173 -10.15 15.71 2.64
N PHE A 174 -9.80 14.91 1.63
CA PHE A 174 -9.35 15.44 0.34
C PHE A 174 -10.38 16.34 -0.37
N HIS A 175 -11.66 15.96 -0.32
CA HIS A 175 -12.77 16.78 -0.83
C HIS A 175 -13.76 17.20 0.26
N GLU A 176 -14.00 16.33 1.22
CA GLU A 176 -14.97 16.54 2.29
C GLU A 176 -14.45 15.92 3.59
N SER A 177 -15.05 16.30 4.71
CA SER A 177 -14.68 15.69 5.99
C SER A 177 -15.03 14.20 6.00
N PRO A 178 -14.16 13.33 6.54
CA PRO A 178 -14.40 11.89 6.58
C PRO A 178 -15.63 11.57 7.43
N SER A 179 -16.45 10.64 6.94
CA SER A 179 -17.58 10.11 7.70
C SER A 179 -17.22 8.78 8.39
N SER A 180 -18.20 8.14 9.03
CA SER A 180 -18.03 6.81 9.62
C SER A 180 -17.52 5.75 8.64
N ASP A 181 -17.74 5.92 7.34
CA ASP A 181 -17.28 5.03 6.26
C ASP A 181 -15.75 5.03 6.06
N ALA A 182 -15.05 6.08 6.52
CA ALA A 182 -13.59 6.17 6.54
C ALA A 182 -12.95 5.29 7.62
N MET A 183 -13.76 4.69 8.49
CA MET A 183 -13.34 3.77 9.54
C MET A 183 -13.65 2.31 9.16
N LEU A 184 -12.96 1.40 9.83
CA LEU A 184 -13.11 -0.04 9.66
C LEU A 184 -13.56 -0.65 11.00
N TYR A 185 -14.86 -0.74 11.23
CA TYR A 185 -15.41 -1.22 12.51
C TYR A 185 -15.47 -2.75 12.59
N ASP A 186 -15.85 -3.40 11.50
CA ASP A 186 -16.23 -4.83 11.54
C ASP A 186 -15.04 -5.78 11.40
N THR A 187 -13.89 -5.29 10.90
CA THR A 187 -12.72 -6.14 10.62
C THR A 187 -11.41 -5.42 10.91
N ILE A 188 -10.34 -6.19 11.12
CA ILE A 188 -8.99 -5.64 11.33
C ILE A 188 -8.31 -5.38 9.98
N ARG A 189 -8.63 -6.15 8.93
CA ARG A 189 -8.06 -5.99 7.58
C ARG A 189 -9.06 -6.51 6.56
N ILE A 190 -8.99 -5.97 5.34
CA ILE A 190 -9.66 -6.59 4.20
C ILE A 190 -8.87 -7.83 3.79
N ASN A 191 -9.59 -8.89 3.39
CA ASN A 191 -8.99 -10.14 2.93
C ASN A 191 -8.02 -9.88 1.77
N GLN A 192 -6.73 -10.10 2.05
CA GLN A 192 -5.67 -10.00 1.07
C GLN A 192 -5.78 -11.18 0.10
N ARG A 193 -6.05 -10.91 -1.18
CA ARG A 193 -6.24 -11.94 -2.21
C ARG A 193 -4.94 -12.40 -2.87
N TYR A 194 -3.84 -11.69 -2.66
CA TYR A 194 -2.55 -11.95 -3.30
C TYR A 194 -1.42 -11.88 -2.30
N SER A 195 -0.48 -12.81 -2.38
CA SER A 195 0.74 -12.81 -1.57
C SER A 195 1.98 -12.61 -2.45
N PRO A 196 2.88 -11.67 -2.12
CA PRO A 196 4.14 -11.53 -2.83
C PRO A 196 5.01 -12.77 -2.56
N VAL A 197 5.36 -13.53 -3.59
CA VAL A 197 6.12 -14.78 -3.46
C VAL A 197 7.60 -14.62 -3.81
N GLY A 198 7.97 -13.62 -4.60
CA GLY A 198 9.36 -13.42 -4.99
C GLY A 198 9.67 -12.00 -5.46
N ILE A 199 10.95 -11.64 -5.40
CA ILE A 199 11.49 -10.41 -5.98
C ILE A 199 12.57 -10.80 -6.98
N VAL A 200 12.50 -10.27 -8.20
CA VAL A 200 13.53 -10.48 -9.23
C VAL A 200 14.85 -9.83 -8.81
N ARG A 201 15.93 -10.59 -8.86
CA ARG A 201 17.30 -10.17 -8.53
C ARG A 201 18.23 -10.16 -9.75
N ALA A 202 17.99 -11.03 -10.72
CA ALA A 202 18.64 -10.99 -12.02
C ALA A 202 17.67 -11.45 -13.12
N SER A 203 17.88 -10.95 -14.34
CA SER A 203 17.00 -11.22 -15.47
C SER A 203 17.36 -12.50 -16.23
N THR A 204 18.65 -12.75 -16.42
CA THR A 204 19.16 -13.88 -17.21
C THR A 204 20.36 -14.53 -16.51
N PRO A 205 20.21 -15.73 -15.93
CA PRO A 205 18.94 -16.44 -15.72
C PRO A 205 18.02 -15.67 -14.75
N LEU A 206 16.71 -15.98 -14.76
CA LEU A 206 15.74 -15.37 -13.85
C LEU A 206 16.04 -15.82 -12.40
N LEU A 207 16.81 -15.02 -11.68
CA LEU A 207 17.12 -15.22 -10.28
C LEU A 207 16.12 -14.45 -9.43
N ILE A 208 15.46 -15.12 -8.50
CA ILE A 208 14.52 -14.49 -7.56
C ILE A 208 14.93 -14.73 -6.12
N GLU A 209 14.57 -13.81 -5.24
CA GLU A 209 14.58 -14.01 -3.79
C GLU A 209 13.16 -14.29 -3.32
N ALA A 210 12.91 -15.50 -2.84
CA ALA A 210 11.61 -15.93 -2.35
C ALA A 210 11.22 -15.12 -1.11
N ARG A 211 9.96 -14.69 -1.05
CA ARG A 211 9.37 -13.91 0.06
C ARG A 211 8.28 -14.65 0.79
N ASN A 212 7.61 -15.57 0.10
CA ASN A 212 6.69 -16.54 0.66
C ASN A 212 7.01 -17.90 0.05
N VAL A 213 6.34 -18.94 0.55
CA VAL A 213 6.50 -20.28 0.00
C VAL A 213 6.10 -20.26 -1.47
N LEU A 214 6.99 -20.78 -2.32
CA LEU A 214 6.78 -21.00 -3.74
C LEU A 214 7.03 -22.48 -4.03
N THR A 215 6.12 -23.11 -4.75
CA THR A 215 6.21 -24.54 -5.11
C THR A 215 6.21 -24.68 -6.62
N ARG A 216 6.86 -25.73 -7.12
CA ARG A 216 6.74 -26.10 -8.53
C ARG A 216 5.26 -26.35 -8.88
N GLY A 217 4.83 -25.85 -10.03
CA GLY A 217 3.43 -25.87 -10.46
C GLY A 217 2.59 -24.68 -9.98
N ASP A 218 3.11 -23.81 -9.12
CA ASP A 218 2.38 -22.62 -8.69
C ASP A 218 2.09 -21.67 -9.87
N SER A 219 0.84 -21.21 -9.97
CA SER A 219 0.46 -20.09 -10.85
C SER A 219 0.78 -18.76 -10.15
N ILE A 220 1.61 -17.95 -10.80
CA ILE A 220 2.09 -16.65 -10.29
C ILE A 220 1.87 -15.54 -11.33
N GLU A 221 1.77 -14.31 -10.84
CA GLU A 221 1.75 -13.10 -11.66
C GLU A 221 3.07 -12.35 -11.51
N TYR A 222 3.71 -12.02 -12.63
CA TYR A 222 4.81 -11.08 -12.72
C TYR A 222 4.27 -9.65 -12.88
N LEU A 223 4.68 -8.76 -11.98
CA LEU A 223 4.33 -7.34 -12.01
C LEU A 223 5.57 -6.49 -12.27
N GLY A 224 5.74 -6.08 -13.54
CA GLY A 224 6.75 -5.13 -14.01
C GLY A 224 6.34 -3.66 -13.84
N ARG A 225 7.04 -2.73 -14.49
CA ARG A 225 6.71 -1.28 -14.45
C ARG A 225 5.41 -0.94 -15.17
N GLU A 226 5.11 -1.59 -16.29
CA GLU A 226 3.96 -1.22 -17.14
C GLU A 226 2.58 -1.58 -16.56
N LEU A 227 2.50 -2.14 -15.35
CA LEU A 227 1.25 -2.64 -14.75
C LEU A 227 0.43 -3.56 -15.68
N LYS A 228 1.10 -4.34 -16.50
CA LYS A 228 0.52 -5.45 -17.27
C LYS A 228 0.98 -6.76 -16.63
N PRO A 229 0.22 -7.33 -15.68
CA PRO A 229 0.63 -8.55 -15.02
C PRO A 229 0.70 -9.71 -16.02
N ILE A 230 1.81 -10.45 -16.00
CA ILE A 230 1.97 -11.66 -16.82
C ILE A 230 1.75 -12.86 -15.92
N THR A 231 0.69 -13.63 -16.18
CA THR A 231 0.44 -14.89 -15.48
C THR A 231 1.32 -15.97 -16.06
N CYS A 232 2.03 -16.71 -15.20
CA CYS A 232 2.88 -17.83 -15.59
C CYS A 232 2.89 -18.92 -14.52
N THR A 233 3.26 -20.12 -14.92
CA THR A 233 3.38 -21.29 -14.03
C THR A 233 4.85 -21.54 -13.72
N VAL A 234 5.17 -21.84 -12.47
CA VAL A 234 6.52 -22.28 -12.06
C VAL A 234 6.81 -23.67 -12.63
N VAL A 235 7.74 -23.78 -13.58
CA VAL A 235 8.10 -25.04 -14.24
C VAL A 235 9.20 -25.76 -13.48
N THR A 236 10.29 -25.04 -13.18
CA THR A 236 11.42 -25.54 -12.40
C THR A 236 11.98 -24.45 -11.49
N MET A 237 12.57 -24.90 -10.38
CA MET A 237 13.36 -24.05 -9.49
C MET A 237 14.67 -24.76 -9.20
N THR A 238 15.79 -24.05 -9.33
CA THR A 238 17.12 -24.54 -8.94
C THR A 238 17.79 -23.55 -8.00
N THR A 239 18.71 -24.04 -7.16
CA THR A 239 19.61 -23.16 -6.41
C THR A 239 20.62 -22.50 -7.35
N VAL A 240 21.38 -21.54 -6.82
CA VAL A 240 22.46 -20.89 -7.58
C VAL A 240 23.55 -21.90 -8.00
N ASP A 241 23.71 -22.98 -7.22
CA ASP A 241 24.67 -24.06 -7.49
C ASP A 241 24.13 -25.13 -8.45
N GLY A 242 22.88 -24.98 -8.93
CA GLY A 242 22.26 -25.89 -9.90
C GLY A 242 21.37 -26.97 -9.31
N GLU A 243 21.34 -27.15 -7.99
CA GLU A 243 20.51 -28.19 -7.34
C GLU A 243 19.00 -27.93 -7.50
N PRO A 244 18.19 -28.90 -7.97
CA PRO A 244 16.76 -28.73 -8.15
C PRO A 244 16.01 -28.61 -6.81
N LYS A 245 14.91 -27.85 -6.82
CA LYS A 245 14.01 -27.62 -5.68
C LYS A 245 12.56 -27.75 -6.11
N GLU A 246 11.79 -28.54 -5.35
CA GLU A 246 10.33 -28.60 -5.48
C GLU A 246 9.62 -27.47 -4.71
N ARG A 247 10.26 -26.98 -3.64
CA ARG A 247 9.74 -25.92 -2.77
C ARG A 247 10.84 -24.94 -2.37
N ALA A 248 10.54 -23.65 -2.47
CA ALA A 248 11.36 -22.56 -1.96
C ALA A 248 10.67 -21.88 -0.76
N ASN A 249 11.43 -21.62 0.30
CA ASN A 249 10.99 -20.92 1.50
C ASN A 249 11.46 -19.45 1.48
N PRO A 250 10.85 -18.56 2.28
CA PRO A 250 11.29 -17.17 2.39
C PRO A 250 12.81 -17.05 2.62
N GLY A 251 13.45 -16.16 1.87
CA GLY A 251 14.89 -15.91 1.91
C GLY A 251 15.72 -16.77 0.93
N ASN A 252 15.15 -17.84 0.35
CA ASN A 252 15.86 -18.63 -0.66
C ASN A 252 16.10 -17.79 -1.93
N ARG A 253 17.30 -17.93 -2.50
CA ARG A 253 17.62 -17.43 -3.83
C ARG A 253 17.58 -18.60 -4.80
N ILE A 254 16.66 -18.53 -5.77
CA ILE A 254 16.42 -19.61 -6.73
C ILE A 254 16.41 -19.06 -8.15
N ILE A 255 16.99 -19.82 -9.07
CA ILE A 255 16.80 -19.63 -10.50
C ILE A 255 15.46 -20.28 -10.86
N LEU A 256 14.59 -19.48 -11.44
CA LEU A 256 13.20 -19.83 -11.73
C LEU A 256 12.99 -19.94 -13.24
N THR A 257 12.38 -21.02 -13.69
CA THR A 257 11.86 -21.13 -15.07
C THR A 257 10.34 -21.13 -15.02
N THR A 258 9.72 -20.33 -15.89
CA THR A 258 8.27 -20.15 -15.95
C THR A 258 7.70 -20.52 -17.33
N SER A 259 6.40 -20.82 -17.38
CA SER A 259 5.65 -20.97 -18.63
C SER A 259 4.39 -20.06 -18.60
N PRO A 260 4.25 -19.09 -19.52
CA PRO A 260 5.26 -18.66 -20.50
C PRO A 260 6.54 -18.17 -19.82
N ALA A 261 7.65 -18.19 -20.57
CA ALA A 261 8.90 -17.61 -20.12
C ALA A 261 8.72 -16.09 -20.01
N LEU A 262 9.24 -15.49 -18.94
CA LEU A 262 9.27 -14.03 -18.81
C LEU A 262 10.40 -13.48 -19.68
N GLU A 263 10.05 -12.64 -20.65
CA GLU A 263 11.02 -11.95 -21.51
C GLU A 263 11.64 -10.77 -20.74
N ALA A 264 12.96 -10.78 -20.58
CA ALA A 264 13.74 -9.72 -19.93
C ALA A 264 13.14 -9.16 -18.62
N PRO A 265 12.90 -10.00 -17.60
CA PRO A 265 12.24 -9.58 -16.37
C PRO A 265 13.05 -8.51 -15.63
N GLU A 266 12.40 -7.41 -15.23
CA GLU A 266 13.06 -6.27 -14.61
C GLU A 266 13.59 -6.62 -13.22
N ILE A 267 14.79 -6.12 -12.88
CA ILE A 267 15.32 -6.20 -11.53
C ILE A 267 14.35 -5.50 -10.55
N ASN A 268 14.13 -6.13 -9.40
CA ASN A 268 13.18 -5.76 -8.35
C ASN A 268 11.70 -5.87 -8.73
N ALA A 269 11.34 -6.47 -9.88
CA ALA A 269 9.95 -6.79 -10.17
C ALA A 269 9.38 -7.76 -9.13
N VAL A 270 8.07 -7.67 -8.90
CA VAL A 270 7.38 -8.46 -7.88
C VAL A 270 6.69 -9.64 -8.55
N LEU A 271 6.97 -10.84 -8.04
CA LEU A 271 6.19 -12.03 -8.32
C LEU A 271 5.18 -12.21 -7.18
N ARG A 272 3.92 -12.46 -7.51
CA ARG A 272 2.86 -12.70 -6.52
C ARG A 272 2.01 -13.90 -6.90
N LYS A 273 1.46 -14.58 -5.91
CA LYS A 273 0.53 -15.70 -6.06
C LYS A 273 -0.83 -15.30 -5.54
N ARG A 274 -1.90 -15.71 -6.23
CA ARG A 274 -3.26 -15.57 -5.72
C ARG A 274 -3.43 -16.51 -4.52
N LEU A 275 -3.91 -15.97 -3.42
CA LEU A 275 -4.24 -16.76 -2.24
C LEU A 275 -5.59 -17.44 -2.48
N ASP A 276 -5.65 -18.72 -2.16
CA ASP A 276 -6.93 -19.41 -2.05
C ASP A 276 -7.77 -18.71 -0.97
N PRO A 277 -9.08 -18.54 -1.19
CA PRO A 277 -9.95 -18.01 -0.15
C PRO A 277 -9.82 -18.93 1.06
N LYS A 278 -9.32 -18.41 2.18
CA LYS A 278 -9.46 -19.11 3.45
C LYS A 278 -10.96 -19.21 3.71
N ILE A 279 -11.48 -20.43 3.71
CA ILE A 279 -12.83 -20.70 4.19
C ILE A 279 -12.85 -20.19 5.65
N PRO A 280 -13.84 -19.36 6.03
CA PRO A 280 -13.91 -18.74 7.35
C PRO A 280 -13.93 -19.78 8.48
#